data_AF-A0A2D7H2Q7-F1
#
_entry.id   AF-A0A2D7H2Q7-F1
#
_cell.length_a   1.000
_cell.length_b   1.000
_cell.length_c   1.000
_cell.angle_alpha   90.00
_cell.angle_beta   90.00
_cell.angle_gamma   90.00
#
_symmetry.space_group_name_H-M   'P 1'
#
loop_
_entity.id
_entity.type
_entity.pdbx_description
1 polymer ?
#
loop_
_entity_poly.entity_id
_entity_poly.type
_entity_poly.pdbx_seq_one_letter_code
_entity_poly.pdbx_strand_id
1 'polypeptide(L)'
;MQNQTEKICFDCGYDRESLSHNDPCPECGEDFVETYTLVSSWKCSSLFPAKITFCCSVLTSVFTIVLLIMVIGLLTNRGFGGGTAGFGLVLMYIPVFGIAMLGFLLNCIVFTRRNCERKLAAVTFFLFSISMLPSLLILLQIIRVILGFG
;
A
#
# COMPACT_ATOMS: atom_id res chain seq x y z
N MET A 1 -11.02 10.96 -40.27
CA MET A 1 -10.15 11.47 -39.20
C MET A 1 -9.28 10.31 -38.74
N GLN A 2 -8.05 10.23 -39.24
CA GLN A 2 -7.09 9.21 -38.82
C GLN A 2 -6.61 9.55 -37.41
N ASN A 3 -6.81 8.60 -36.50
CA ASN A 3 -6.41 8.69 -35.11
C ASN A 3 -4.87 8.63 -35.08
N GLN A 4 -4.21 9.79 -34.97
CA GLN A 4 -2.75 9.86 -34.85
C GLN A 4 -2.37 9.28 -33.49
N THR A 5 -1.89 8.04 -33.48
CA THR A 5 -1.23 7.47 -32.32
C THR A 5 0.09 8.21 -32.13
N GLU A 6 0.16 9.09 -31.14
CA GLU A 6 1.39 9.76 -30.70
C GLU A 6 2.53 8.72 -30.56
N LYS A 7 3.61 8.91 -31.32
CA LYS A 7 4.78 8.03 -31.34
C LYS A 7 5.88 8.70 -30.53
N ILE A 8 5.91 8.47 -29.23
CA ILE A 8 6.96 8.98 -28.34
C ILE A 8 7.89 7.80 -27.95
N CYS A 9 9.16 8.06 -27.68
CA CYS A 9 10.10 7.04 -27.20
C CYS A 9 9.77 6.58 -25.78
N PHE A 10 9.84 5.27 -25.55
CA PHE A 10 9.48 4.62 -24.29
C PHE A 10 10.39 5.01 -23.12
N ASP A 11 11.71 5.05 -23.34
CA ASP A 11 12.68 5.27 -22.26
C ASP A 11 12.91 6.75 -21.95
N CYS A 12 13.01 7.60 -22.98
CA CYS A 12 13.38 9.00 -22.81
C CYS A 12 12.24 9.99 -23.06
N GLY A 13 11.10 9.58 -23.60
CA GLY A 13 10.00 10.50 -23.89
C GLY A 13 10.22 11.41 -25.11
N TYR A 14 11.18 11.10 -25.99
CA TYR A 14 11.46 11.85 -27.21
C TYR A 14 10.33 11.73 -28.24
N ASP A 15 9.88 12.86 -28.80
CA ASP A 15 8.83 12.91 -29.82
C ASP A 15 9.36 12.48 -31.20
N ARG A 16 8.72 11.48 -31.81
CA ARG A 16 9.17 10.86 -33.06
C ARG A 16 8.55 11.49 -34.30
N GLU A 17 7.81 12.60 -34.20
CA GLU A 17 7.21 13.24 -35.38
C GLU A 17 8.23 13.55 -36.50
N SER A 18 9.51 13.77 -36.14
CA SER A 18 10.59 14.12 -37.07
C SER A 18 11.51 12.95 -37.46
N LEU A 19 11.33 11.75 -36.92
CA LEU A 19 12.26 10.62 -37.10
C LEU A 19 11.71 9.53 -38.02
N SER A 20 12.58 8.88 -38.82
CA SER A 20 12.19 7.75 -39.67
C SER A 20 11.68 6.56 -38.85
N HIS A 21 10.84 5.73 -39.47
CA HIS A 21 10.21 4.57 -38.81
C HIS A 21 11.19 3.48 -38.39
N ASN A 22 12.41 3.50 -38.93
CA ASN A 22 13.46 2.53 -38.64
C ASN A 22 14.67 3.14 -37.93
N ASP A 23 14.66 4.44 -37.66
CA ASP A 23 15.81 5.07 -36.99
C ASP A 23 15.72 4.86 -35.46
N PRO A 24 16.85 4.53 -34.81
CA PRO A 24 16.93 4.41 -33.37
C PRO A 24 16.77 5.78 -32.69
N CYS A 25 16.36 5.79 -31.43
CA CYS A 25 16.14 7.05 -30.72
C CYS A 25 17.47 7.82 -30.56
N PRO A 26 17.53 9.13 -30.89
CA PRO A 26 18.78 9.89 -30.79
C PRO A 26 19.24 10.13 -29.33
N GLU A 27 18.33 10.03 -28.36
CA GLU A 27 18.63 10.25 -26.93
C GLU A 27 19.12 8.98 -26.23
N CYS A 28 18.51 7.82 -26.52
CA CYS A 28 18.79 6.57 -25.81
C CYS A 28 19.39 5.45 -26.67
N GLY A 29 19.41 5.59 -28.01
CA GLY A 29 20.00 4.63 -28.93
C GLY A 29 19.24 3.32 -29.12
N GLU A 30 18.09 3.15 -28.44
CA GLU A 30 17.29 1.93 -28.49
C GLU A 30 16.38 1.85 -29.72
N ASP A 31 16.16 0.62 -30.19
CA ASP A 31 15.27 0.30 -31.31
C ASP A 31 13.80 0.31 -30.88
N PHE A 32 12.95 0.95 -31.67
CA PHE A 32 11.54 1.11 -31.33
C PHE A 32 10.75 -0.19 -31.59
N VAL A 33 10.30 -0.84 -30.52
CA VAL A 33 9.34 -1.96 -30.63
C VAL A 33 7.94 -1.39 -30.92
N GLU A 34 7.43 -1.67 -32.11
CA GLU A 34 6.29 -1.03 -32.79
C GLU A 34 4.92 -1.13 -32.08
N THR A 35 4.83 -1.80 -30.92
CA THR A 35 3.54 -2.30 -30.38
C THR A 35 3.18 -1.86 -28.96
N TYR A 36 3.74 -0.77 -28.45
CA TYR A 36 3.36 -0.26 -27.13
C TYR A 36 3.05 1.24 -27.17
N THR A 37 1.76 1.60 -27.07
CA THR A 37 1.34 2.99 -26.86
C THR A 37 1.89 3.46 -25.51
N LEU A 38 2.49 4.66 -25.41
CA LEU A 38 3.04 5.16 -24.13
C LEU A 38 1.99 5.24 -23.03
N VAL A 39 0.74 5.44 -23.41
CA VAL A 39 -0.42 5.39 -22.51
C VAL A 39 -0.48 4.07 -21.74
N SER A 40 -0.09 2.94 -22.37
CA SER A 40 -0.06 1.63 -21.73
C SER A 40 1.16 1.45 -20.80
N SER A 41 2.33 2.00 -21.18
CA SER A 41 3.55 1.96 -20.36
C SER A 41 3.44 2.83 -19.10
N TRP A 42 2.98 4.07 -19.25
CA TRP A 42 2.76 4.98 -18.12
C TRP A 42 1.70 4.47 -17.15
N LYS A 43 0.65 3.81 -17.67
CA LYS A 43 -0.34 3.11 -16.83
C LYS A 43 0.30 1.98 -16.03
N CYS A 44 1.25 1.22 -16.59
CA CYS A 44 1.95 0.14 -15.88
C CYS A 44 3.01 0.65 -14.89
N SER A 45 3.74 1.72 -15.19
CA SER A 45 4.71 2.34 -14.27
C SER A 45 4.02 2.91 -13.01
N SER A 46 2.87 3.56 -13.17
CA SER A 46 2.09 4.08 -12.03
C SER A 46 1.44 2.99 -11.14
N LEU A 47 1.33 1.75 -11.64
CA LEU A 47 0.82 0.61 -10.88
C LEU A 47 1.87 0.00 -9.94
N PHE A 48 3.17 0.26 -10.15
CA PHE A 48 4.23 -0.26 -9.30
C PHE A 48 4.14 0.21 -7.84
N PRO A 49 4.02 1.52 -7.54
CA PRO A 49 3.86 1.98 -6.15
C PRO A 49 2.56 1.45 -5.52
N ALA A 50 1.45 1.40 -6.25
CA ALA A 50 0.19 0.89 -5.73
C ALA A 50 0.25 -0.61 -5.36
N LYS A 51 0.94 -1.42 -6.17
CA LYS A 51 1.19 -2.84 -5.86
C LYS A 51 2.05 -3.02 -4.63
N ILE A 52 3.11 -2.21 -4.47
CA ILE A 52 3.96 -2.23 -3.28
C ILE A 52 3.14 -1.84 -2.04
N THR A 53 2.37 -0.75 -2.10
CA THR A 53 1.54 -0.31 -0.97
C THR A 53 0.50 -1.36 -0.60
N PHE A 54 -0.06 -2.08 -1.58
CA PHE A 54 -0.98 -3.19 -1.31
C PHE A 54 -0.27 -4.38 -0.66
N CYS A 55 0.88 -4.82 -1.16
CA CYS A 55 1.66 -5.87 -0.51
C CYS A 55 2.06 -5.49 0.92
N CYS A 56 2.51 -4.25 1.12
CA CYS A 56 2.85 -3.74 2.45
C CYS A 56 1.62 -3.70 3.37
N SER A 57 0.44 -3.30 2.90
CA SER A 57 -0.77 -3.26 3.73
C SER A 57 -1.22 -4.66 4.15
N VAL A 58 -1.11 -5.66 3.26
CA VAL A 58 -1.36 -7.06 3.58
C VAL A 58 -0.36 -7.60 4.61
N LEU A 59 0.94 -7.34 4.44
CA LEU A 59 1.95 -7.75 5.41
C LEU A 59 1.71 -7.11 6.78
N THR A 60 1.32 -5.83 6.78
CA THR A 60 1.01 -5.09 8.00
C THR A 60 -0.19 -5.69 8.71
N SER A 61 -1.28 -5.99 7.99
CA SER A 61 -2.48 -6.56 8.62
C SER A 61 -2.21 -7.93 9.23
N VAL A 62 -1.45 -8.79 8.55
CA VAL A 62 -0.99 -10.07 9.10
C VAL A 62 -0.18 -9.86 10.37
N PHE A 63 0.77 -8.92 10.37
CA PHE A 63 1.57 -8.61 11.54
C PHE A 63 0.74 -8.09 12.72
N THR A 64 -0.25 -7.21 12.47
CA THR A 64 -1.18 -6.73 13.49
C THR A 64 -1.99 -7.88 14.11
N ILE A 65 -2.47 -8.83 13.30
CA ILE A 65 -3.21 -10.00 13.78
C ILE A 65 -2.32 -10.87 14.67
N VAL A 66 -1.08 -11.14 14.26
CA VAL A 66 -0.11 -11.92 15.04
C VAL A 66 0.19 -11.23 16.38
N LEU A 67 0.44 -9.91 16.37
CA LEU A 67 0.65 -9.15 17.59
C LEU A 67 -0.57 -9.20 18.52
N LEU A 68 -1.79 -9.09 17.97
CA LEU A 68 -3.02 -9.19 18.76
C LEU A 68 -3.13 -10.56 19.44
N ILE A 69 -2.89 -11.64 18.70
CA ILE A 69 -2.91 -13.01 19.24
C ILE A 69 -1.85 -13.17 20.33
N MET A 70 -0.65 -12.64 20.12
CA MET A 70 0.44 -12.69 21.11
C MET A 70 0.07 -11.93 22.39
N VAL A 71 -0.51 -10.72 22.26
CA VAL A 71 -0.97 -9.92 23.41
C VAL A 71 -2.07 -10.65 24.17
N ILE A 72 -3.07 -11.19 23.47
CA ILE A 72 -4.15 -11.97 24.08
C ILE A 72 -3.54 -13.16 24.84
N GLY A 73 -2.64 -13.92 24.20
CA GLY A 73 -1.96 -15.07 24.82
C GLY A 73 -1.13 -14.70 26.04
N LEU A 74 -0.43 -13.57 26.03
CA LEU A 74 0.29 -13.04 27.19
C LEU A 74 -0.65 -12.71 28.35
N LEU A 75 -1.80 -12.08 28.04
CA LEU A 75 -2.80 -11.71 29.02
C LEU A 75 -3.48 -12.94 29.64
N THR A 76 -3.82 -13.96 28.85
CA THR A 76 -4.41 -15.21 29.36
C THR A 76 -3.40 -16.04 30.14
N ASN A 77 -2.18 -16.23 29.65
CA ASN A 77 -1.20 -17.13 30.28
C ASN A 77 -0.60 -16.59 31.59
N ARG A 78 -0.48 -15.26 31.76
CA ARG A 78 0.03 -14.67 33.02
C ARG A 78 -1.03 -14.53 34.12
N GLY A 79 -2.20 -15.14 33.97
CA GLY A 79 -3.28 -15.06 34.97
C GLY A 79 -3.98 -13.70 35.03
N PHE A 80 -3.64 -12.77 34.12
CA PHE A 80 -4.30 -11.47 34.00
C PHE A 80 -5.70 -11.58 33.35
N GLY A 81 -5.98 -12.70 32.68
CA GLY A 81 -7.21 -12.96 31.93
C GLY A 81 -8.50 -13.08 32.76
N GLY A 82 -8.41 -13.18 34.10
CA GLY A 82 -9.60 -13.27 34.97
C GLY A 82 -10.05 -11.94 35.57
N GLY A 83 -9.23 -10.89 35.52
CA GLY A 83 -9.51 -9.62 36.18
C GLY A 83 -10.19 -8.59 35.28
N THR A 84 -10.96 -7.68 35.88
CA THR A 84 -11.57 -6.51 35.21
C THR A 84 -10.53 -5.67 34.44
N ALA A 85 -9.28 -5.62 34.90
CA ALA A 85 -8.18 -4.94 34.23
C ALA A 85 -7.79 -5.58 32.88
N GLY A 86 -7.78 -6.91 32.78
CA GLY A 86 -7.50 -7.61 31.53
C GLY A 86 -8.61 -7.41 30.51
N PHE A 87 -9.87 -7.46 30.96
CA PHE A 87 -11.03 -7.20 30.11
C PHE A 87 -11.07 -5.74 29.62
N GLY A 88 -10.69 -4.79 30.47
CA GLY A 88 -10.57 -3.38 30.10
C GLY A 88 -9.53 -3.14 29.00
N LEU A 89 -8.39 -3.83 29.04
CA LEU A 89 -7.38 -3.80 27.98
C LEU A 89 -7.95 -4.32 26.65
N VAL A 90 -8.62 -5.47 26.66
CA VAL A 90 -9.23 -6.05 25.44
C VAL A 90 -10.26 -5.09 24.83
N LEU A 91 -11.14 -4.53 25.65
CA LEU A 91 -12.15 -3.56 25.21
C LEU A 91 -11.52 -2.28 24.63
N MET A 92 -10.37 -1.86 25.14
CA MET A 92 -9.63 -0.70 24.62
C MET A 92 -9.02 -0.96 23.22
N TYR A 93 -8.61 -2.20 22.93
CA TYR A 93 -7.99 -2.55 21.63
C TYR A 93 -9.00 -2.88 20.53
N ILE A 94 -10.23 -3.27 20.86
CA ILE A 94 -11.27 -3.59 19.86
C ILE A 94 -11.54 -2.43 18.88
N PRO A 95 -11.73 -1.17 19.30
CA PRO A 95 -11.92 -0.04 18.39
C PRO A 95 -10.70 0.21 17.50
N VAL A 96 -9.49 0.07 18.07
CA VAL A 96 -8.21 0.27 17.36
C VAL A 96 -8.05 -0.77 16.25
N PHE A 97 -8.38 -2.02 16.55
CA PHE A 97 -8.41 -3.10 15.56
C PHE A 97 -9.48 -2.87 14.48
N GLY A 98 -10.67 -2.41 14.87
CA GLY A 98 -11.74 -2.07 13.92
C GLY A 98 -11.32 -0.99 12.91
N ILE A 99 -10.62 0.04 13.36
CA ILE A 99 -10.07 1.09 12.47
C ILE A 99 -9.02 0.53 11.51
N ALA A 100 -8.13 -0.35 12.00
CA ALA A 100 -7.12 -1.01 11.16
C ALA A 100 -7.78 -1.83 10.04
N MET A 101 -8.77 -2.65 10.40
CA MET A 101 -9.52 -3.50 9.46
C MET A 101 -10.33 -2.67 8.47
N LEU A 102 -10.94 -1.57 8.91
CA LEU A 102 -11.65 -0.66 8.01
C LEU A 102 -10.69 -0.02 7.00
N GLY A 103 -9.52 0.45 7.45
CA GLY A 103 -8.48 0.98 6.56
C GLY A 103 -8.00 -0.04 5.53
N PHE A 104 -7.82 -1.30 5.95
CA PHE A 104 -7.46 -2.40 5.06
C PHE A 104 -8.56 -2.69 4.02
N LEU A 105 -9.82 -2.80 4.44
CA LEU A 105 -10.96 -3.03 3.55
C LEU A 105 -11.11 -1.91 2.52
N LEU A 106 -10.99 -0.65 2.95
CA LEU A 106 -11.02 0.49 2.04
C LEU A 106 -9.87 0.43 1.04
N ASN A 107 -8.66 0.03 1.46
CA ASN A 107 -7.52 -0.14 0.57
C ASN A 107 -7.77 -1.26 -0.46
N CYS A 108 -8.37 -2.38 -0.06
CA CYS A 108 -8.79 -3.46 -0.98
C CYS A 108 -9.85 -2.99 -1.99
N ILE A 109 -10.86 -2.22 -1.55
CA ILE A 109 -11.90 -1.67 -2.42
C ILE A 109 -11.29 -0.68 -3.42
N VAL A 110 -10.44 0.23 -2.96
CA VAL A 110 -9.73 1.20 -3.81
C VAL A 110 -8.85 0.49 -4.83
N PHE A 111 -8.15 -0.58 -4.44
CA PHE A 111 -7.32 -1.38 -5.32
C PHE A 111 -8.12 -2.14 -6.39
N THR A 112 -9.29 -2.68 -6.02
CA THR A 112 -10.18 -3.40 -6.95
C THR A 112 -10.91 -2.47 -7.92
N ARG A 113 -11.22 -1.23 -7.53
CA ARG A 113 -11.97 -0.27 -8.35
C ARG A 113 -11.18 0.42 -9.47
N ARG A 114 -10.04 -0.16 -9.91
CA ARG A 114 -9.06 0.36 -10.88
C ARG A 114 -9.63 1.36 -11.91
N ASN A 115 -9.48 2.65 -11.62
CA ASN A 115 -9.33 3.68 -12.64
C ASN A 115 -7.99 4.38 -12.39
N CYS A 116 -7.16 4.41 -13.42
CA CYS A 116 -5.75 4.86 -13.44
C CYS A 116 -5.62 6.37 -13.18
N GLU A 117 -6.07 6.87 -12.04
CA GLU A 117 -5.90 8.26 -11.68
C GLU A 117 -4.79 8.44 -10.65
N ARG A 118 -3.92 9.42 -10.87
CA ARG A 118 -2.87 9.84 -9.91
C ARG A 118 -3.44 10.16 -8.52
N LYS A 119 -4.70 10.59 -8.45
CA LYS A 119 -5.42 10.83 -7.18
C LYS A 119 -5.56 9.56 -6.34
N LEU A 120 -5.57 8.37 -6.97
CA LEU A 120 -5.67 7.09 -6.30
C LEU A 120 -4.42 6.78 -5.48
N ALA A 121 -3.22 7.12 -5.97
CA ALA A 121 -1.97 6.86 -5.25
C ALA A 121 -1.92 7.59 -3.90
N ALA A 122 -2.36 8.86 -3.87
CA ALA A 122 -2.45 9.64 -2.64
C ALA A 122 -3.47 9.03 -1.64
N VAL A 123 -4.63 8.58 -2.14
CA VAL A 123 -5.65 7.91 -1.32
C VAL A 123 -5.13 6.58 -0.77
N THR A 124 -4.48 5.77 -1.59
CA THR A 124 -3.87 4.49 -1.15
C THR A 124 -2.79 4.72 -0.10
N PHE A 125 -1.96 5.76 -0.25
CA PHE A 125 -0.95 6.13 0.75
C PHE A 125 -1.57 6.61 2.07
N PHE A 126 -2.64 7.39 1.99
CA PHE A 126 -3.38 7.85 3.17
C PHE A 126 -4.04 6.68 3.92
N LEU A 127 -4.69 5.77 3.19
CA LEU A 127 -5.30 4.56 3.75
C LEU A 127 -4.26 3.64 4.37
N PHE A 128 -3.08 3.53 3.75
CA PHE A 128 -1.95 2.80 4.32
C PHE A 128 -1.48 3.41 5.64
N SER A 129 -1.30 4.74 5.69
CA SER A 129 -0.94 5.47 6.92
C SER A 129 -1.96 5.23 8.04
N ILE A 130 -3.26 5.27 7.73
CA ILE A 130 -4.32 4.97 8.69
C ILE A 130 -4.23 3.52 9.18
N SER A 131 -3.93 2.55 8.31
CA SER A 131 -3.80 1.15 8.71
C SER A 131 -2.58 0.86 9.59
N MET A 132 -1.52 1.67 9.47
CA MET A 132 -0.28 1.54 10.26
C MET A 132 -0.40 2.12 11.68
N LEU A 133 -1.19 3.19 11.84
CA LEU A 133 -1.33 3.90 13.11
C LEU A 133 -1.75 2.99 14.28
N PRO A 134 -2.75 2.09 14.13
CA PRO A 134 -3.12 1.08 15.14
C PRO A 134 -1.95 0.22 15.63
N SER A 135 -1.13 -0.30 14.71
CA SER A 135 0.01 -1.16 15.05
C SER A 135 1.05 -0.39 15.88
N LEU A 136 1.29 0.87 15.53
CA LEU A 136 2.22 1.74 16.26
C LEU A 136 1.71 2.07 17.67
N LEU A 137 0.41 2.32 17.81
CA LEU A 137 -0.23 2.55 19.11
C LEU A 137 -0.19 1.31 20.00
N ILE A 138 -0.47 0.12 19.44
CA ILE A 138 -0.35 -1.16 20.17
C ILE A 138 1.10 -1.36 20.64
N LEU A 139 2.08 -1.15 19.77
CA LEU A 139 3.50 -1.30 20.11
C LEU A 139 3.92 -0.34 21.24
N LEU A 140 3.54 0.95 21.15
CA LEU A 140 3.84 1.93 22.18
C LEU A 140 3.22 1.56 23.53
N GLN A 141 2.00 1.01 23.54
CA GLN A 141 1.37 0.55 24.78
C GLN A 141 2.07 -0.69 25.36
N ILE A 142 2.48 -1.64 24.52
CA ILE A 142 3.28 -2.80 24.97
C ILE A 142 4.59 -2.31 25.60
N ILE A 143 5.31 -1.40 24.94
CA ILE A 143 6.55 -0.80 25.47
C ILE A 143 6.28 -0.12 26.82
N ARG A 144 5.21 0.67 26.93
CA ARG A 144 4.83 1.34 28.18
C ARG A 144 4.54 0.34 29.29
N VAL A 145 3.84 -0.75 29.01
CA VAL A 145 3.54 -1.80 29.99
C VAL A 145 4.82 -2.51 30.43
N ILE A 146 5.71 -2.85 29.50
CA ILE A 146 6.98 -3.50 29.82
C ILE A 146 7.90 -2.59 30.65
N LEU A 147 8.05 -1.33 30.26
CA LEU A 147 8.92 -0.36 30.96
C LEU A 147 8.32 0.18 32.26
N GLY A 148 6.99 0.25 32.36
CA GLY A 148 6.31 0.77 33.54
C GLY A 148 6.15 -0.24 34.68
N PHE A 149 6.32 -1.53 34.38
CA PHE A 149 6.29 -2.62 35.37
C PHE A 149 7.66 -3.30 35.57
N GLY A 150 8.70 -2.84 34.88
CA GLY A 150 10.08 -3.31 34.98
C GLY A 150 10.93 -2.52 35.96
#